data_AF-A0A095YD98-F1
#
_entry.id   AF-A0A095YD98-F1
#
_cell.length_a   1.000
_cell.length_b   1.000
_cell.length_c   1.000
_cell.angle_alpha   90.00
_cell.angle_beta   90.00
_cell.angle_gamma   90.00
#
_symmetry.space_group_name_H-M   'P 1'
#
loop_
_entity.id
_entity.type
_entity.pdbx_description
1 polymer ?
#
loop_
_entity_poly.entity_id
_entity_poly.type
_entity_poly.pdbx_seq_one_letter_code
_entity_poly.pdbx_strand_id
1 'polypeptide(L)'
;MKTTKKVIALALLASLSINALSFTSPRSSSVAYASAKLDFGIKTDKFENKILTFNLKQDEANKAAALSAIKEIRSEMWDKNVPYTYDLNSNAKNTKLRDYLRTRGINTKQEYINMTKWSTDLEKIAIQRMYEVSLTGLSHNRPDGSDCSTTVLPSGVKMYGEILANNSDPYTPSKAFNQWVHGKRKNFGGKSEYELLLESNGVYTDGNAHLHIILDPEYDHMGLCILNTSGMNYVGVEFGYPDKSGNKATGLVGEYTMYFGKAKAQKETSPKVNDKERLEAAKAKLREAIDNNKSEVASAKFLLENAPKTVAKVKDKLENLIKNAEAIIEKSEKALKSI
;
A
#
# COMPACT_ATOMS: atom_id res chain seq x y z
N MET A 1 -1.89 13.73 27.64
CA MET A 1 -1.86 13.73 26.15
C MET A 1 -0.56 13.20 25.53
N LYS A 2 0.65 13.76 25.78
CA LYS A 2 1.91 13.26 25.15
C LYS A 2 2.28 11.82 25.54
N THR A 3 2.06 11.43 26.79
CA THR A 3 2.29 10.07 27.31
C THR A 3 1.30 9.06 26.73
N THR A 4 0.00 9.37 26.72
CA THR A 4 -1.04 8.51 26.14
C THR A 4 -0.78 8.20 24.66
N LYS A 5 -0.41 9.21 23.86
CA LYS A 5 -0.06 9.02 22.43
C LYS A 5 1.16 8.09 22.24
N LYS A 6 2.16 8.18 23.13
CA LYS A 6 3.34 7.30 23.08
C LYS A 6 2.99 5.85 23.44
N VAL A 7 2.17 5.61 24.47
CA VAL A 7 1.72 4.25 24.84
C VAL A 7 0.93 3.61 23.73
N ILE A 8 0.00 4.36 23.13
CA ILE A 8 -0.79 3.86 22.00
C ILE A 8 0.14 3.49 20.84
N ALA A 9 1.07 4.35 20.45
CA ALA A 9 2.02 4.07 19.37
C ALA A 9 2.90 2.83 19.66
N LEU A 10 3.34 2.64 20.90
CA LEU A 10 4.11 1.47 21.32
C LEU A 10 3.28 0.19 21.38
N ALA A 11 2.01 0.27 21.80
CA ALA A 11 1.09 -0.87 21.78
C ALA A 11 0.84 -1.33 20.34
N LEU A 12 0.66 -0.39 19.42
CA LEU A 12 0.58 -0.69 17.98
C LEU A 12 1.87 -1.33 17.47
N LEU A 13 3.04 -0.75 17.74
CA LEU A 13 4.34 -1.29 17.31
C LEU A 13 4.59 -2.72 17.85
N ALA A 14 4.27 -2.98 19.12
CA ALA A 14 4.41 -4.30 19.73
C ALA A 14 3.37 -5.30 19.20
N SER A 15 2.15 -4.86 18.84
CA SER A 15 1.16 -5.74 18.23
C SER A 15 1.49 -6.14 16.78
N LEU A 16 2.33 -5.37 16.09
CA LEU A 16 2.71 -5.62 14.69
C LEU A 16 3.81 -6.69 14.54
N SER A 17 4.65 -6.91 15.56
CA SER A 17 5.65 -7.98 15.55
C SER A 17 5.02 -9.39 15.58
N ILE A 18 3.76 -9.49 16.03
CA ILE A 18 2.92 -10.71 16.01
C ILE A 18 2.74 -11.26 14.58
N ASN A 19 2.67 -10.38 13.57
CA ASN A 19 2.43 -10.77 12.18
C ASN A 19 3.72 -11.15 11.42
N ALA A 20 4.90 -10.95 12.00
CA ALA A 20 6.17 -11.20 11.31
C ALA A 20 6.63 -12.66 11.41
N LEU A 21 6.10 -13.43 12.37
CA LEU A 21 6.49 -14.82 12.67
C LEU A 21 5.35 -15.84 12.57
N SER A 22 4.11 -15.42 12.32
CA SER A 22 2.95 -16.31 12.24
C SER A 22 2.96 -17.16 10.96
N PHE A 23 3.73 -18.25 10.98
CA PHE A 23 3.50 -19.42 10.17
C PHE A 23 2.38 -20.22 10.85
N THR A 24 1.19 -20.24 10.23
CA THR A 24 -0.04 -20.96 10.64
C THR A 24 -1.00 -20.20 11.58
N SER A 25 -2.22 -20.03 11.05
CA SER A 25 -3.47 -19.61 11.70
C SER A 25 -3.65 -18.13 12.09
N PRO A 26 -4.51 -17.37 11.38
CA PRO A 26 -4.98 -16.08 11.85
C PRO A 26 -6.02 -16.32 12.93
N ARG A 27 -5.60 -16.35 14.20
CA ARG A 27 -6.57 -16.29 15.30
C ARG A 27 -7.06 -14.85 15.38
N SER A 28 -8.18 -14.61 14.71
CA SER A 28 -9.05 -13.45 14.91
C SER A 28 -9.42 -13.35 16.39
N SER A 29 -8.69 -12.53 17.14
CA SER A 29 -9.22 -11.85 18.32
C SER A 29 -9.58 -10.43 17.88
N SER A 30 -10.85 -10.24 17.54
CA SER A 30 -11.44 -8.91 17.33
C SER A 30 -11.48 -8.17 18.67
N VAL A 31 -10.37 -7.55 19.05
CA VAL A 31 -10.35 -6.56 20.12
C VAL A 31 -10.58 -5.22 19.44
N ALA A 32 -11.77 -4.64 19.58
CA ALA A 32 -12.05 -3.31 19.04
C ALA A 32 -11.05 -2.29 19.63
N TYR A 33 -10.31 -1.61 18.75
CA TYR A 33 -9.51 -0.44 19.09
C TYR A 33 -10.36 0.80 18.80
N ALA A 34 -10.09 1.91 19.51
CA ALA A 34 -10.47 3.20 18.97
C ALA A 34 -9.49 3.48 17.82
N SER A 35 -9.95 3.26 16.59
CA SER A 35 -9.21 3.55 15.37
C SER A 35 -8.75 5.01 15.32
N ALA A 36 -7.57 5.26 14.75
CA ALA A 36 -7.10 6.63 14.56
C ALA A 36 -7.85 7.28 13.39
N LYS A 37 -8.43 8.47 13.61
CA LYS A 37 -9.05 9.23 12.53
C LYS A 37 -7.99 9.61 11.49
N LEU A 38 -8.24 9.27 10.24
CA LEU A 38 -7.47 9.65 9.07
C LEU A 38 -8.23 10.70 8.27
N ASP A 39 -7.55 11.79 7.96
CA ASP A 39 -8.09 12.89 7.17
C ASP A 39 -6.92 13.62 6.48
N PHE A 40 -6.89 13.55 5.15
CA PHE A 40 -5.86 14.21 4.35
C PHE A 40 -6.29 15.61 3.87
N GLY A 41 -7.48 16.08 4.27
CA GLY A 41 -8.06 17.34 3.82
C GLY A 41 -8.59 17.30 2.38
N ILE A 42 -8.72 16.11 1.79
CA ILE A 42 -9.33 15.91 0.48
C ILE A 42 -10.85 16.10 0.64
N LYS A 43 -11.45 16.89 -0.25
CA LYS A 43 -12.88 17.21 -0.18
C LYS A 43 -13.73 15.98 -0.47
N THR A 44 -14.67 15.72 0.44
CA THR A 44 -15.65 14.62 0.38
C THR A 44 -17.06 15.12 0.72
N ASP A 45 -17.30 16.43 0.69
CA ASP A 45 -18.52 17.07 1.20
C ASP A 45 -19.77 16.76 0.37
N LYS A 46 -19.60 16.28 -0.86
CA LYS A 46 -20.68 15.79 -1.73
C LYS A 46 -20.98 14.31 -1.57
N PHE A 47 -20.18 13.59 -0.78
CA PHE A 47 -20.35 12.16 -0.60
C PHE A 47 -21.49 11.90 0.39
N GLU A 48 -22.07 10.71 0.32
CA GLU A 48 -22.87 10.19 1.42
C GLU A 48 -22.00 10.03 2.68
N ASN A 49 -22.63 10.17 3.85
CA ASN A 49 -21.95 9.95 5.11
C ASN A 49 -21.60 8.47 5.27
N LYS A 50 -20.31 8.16 5.27
CA LYS A 50 -19.77 6.81 5.47
C LYS A 50 -18.60 6.87 6.44
N ILE A 51 -18.43 5.79 7.19
CA ILE A 51 -17.30 5.60 8.10
C ILE A 51 -16.68 4.27 7.71
N LEU A 52 -15.42 4.30 7.32
CA LEU A 52 -14.68 3.12 6.89
C LEU A 52 -13.44 2.98 7.74
N THR A 53 -13.12 1.73 8.10
CA THR A 53 -11.97 1.41 8.92
C THR A 53 -11.16 0.31 8.24
N PHE A 54 -9.89 0.56 7.99
CA PHE A 54 -8.99 -0.43 7.40
C PHE A 54 -7.65 -0.50 8.12
N ASN A 55 -7.02 -1.66 8.05
CA ASN A 55 -5.64 -1.86 8.48
C ASN A 55 -4.69 -1.48 7.34
N LEU A 56 -3.89 -0.44 7.55
CA LEU A 56 -2.91 0.06 6.60
C LEU A 56 -1.53 -0.54 6.89
N LYS A 57 -0.73 -0.69 5.83
CA LYS A 57 0.68 -1.12 5.89
C LYS A 57 1.57 -0.22 5.04
N GLN A 58 1.52 1.08 5.31
CA GLN A 58 2.28 2.10 4.59
C GLN A 58 3.67 2.31 5.19
N ASP A 59 4.43 1.22 5.34
CA ASP A 59 5.80 1.24 5.83
C ASP A 59 6.84 1.34 4.70
N GLU A 60 8.09 1.61 5.06
CA GLU A 60 9.21 1.70 4.13
C GLU A 60 9.47 0.39 3.36
N ALA A 61 9.11 -0.76 3.93
CA ALA A 61 9.26 -2.06 3.28
C ALA A 61 8.22 -2.25 2.16
N ASN A 62 6.97 -1.82 2.39
CA ASN A 62 5.92 -1.81 1.38
C ASN A 62 6.27 -0.86 0.23
N LYS A 63 6.76 0.35 0.55
CA LYS A 63 7.31 1.28 -0.45
C LYS A 63 8.42 0.64 -1.29
N ALA A 64 9.42 0.05 -0.63
CA ALA A 64 10.53 -0.59 -1.33
C ALA A 64 10.06 -1.75 -2.22
N ALA A 65 9.12 -2.56 -1.75
CA ALA A 65 8.52 -3.63 -2.53
C ALA A 65 7.73 -3.11 -3.74
N ALA A 66 7.00 -2.01 -3.62
CA ALA A 66 6.30 -1.36 -4.73
C ALA A 66 7.26 -0.83 -5.78
N LEU A 67 8.32 -0.13 -5.37
CA LEU A 67 9.37 0.35 -6.27
C LEU A 67 10.14 -0.81 -6.94
N SER A 68 10.33 -1.94 -6.24
CA SER A 68 10.92 -3.15 -6.83
C SER A 68 10.00 -3.75 -7.89
N ALA A 69 8.70 -3.84 -7.61
CA ALA A 69 7.73 -4.44 -8.52
C ALA A 69 7.64 -3.68 -9.86
N ILE A 70 7.59 -2.34 -9.84
CA ILE A 70 7.62 -1.56 -11.09
C ILE A 70 8.96 -1.71 -11.83
N LYS A 71 10.09 -1.75 -11.09
CA LYS A 71 11.42 -2.00 -11.67
C LYS A 71 11.49 -3.32 -12.41
N GLU A 72 10.91 -4.37 -11.84
CA GLU A 72 10.87 -5.71 -12.45
C GLU A 72 10.11 -5.69 -13.78
N ILE A 73 8.91 -5.09 -13.82
CA ILE A 73 8.13 -4.95 -15.06
C ILE A 73 8.88 -4.10 -16.09
N ARG A 74 9.39 -2.93 -15.71
CA ARG A 74 10.14 -2.05 -16.62
C ARG A 74 11.40 -2.73 -17.14
N SER A 75 12.09 -3.50 -16.30
CA SER A 75 13.25 -4.31 -16.69
C SER A 75 12.87 -5.36 -17.73
N GLU A 76 11.78 -6.10 -17.49
CA GLU A 76 11.28 -7.13 -18.41
C GLU A 76 10.91 -6.52 -19.77
N MET A 77 10.14 -5.43 -19.78
CA MET A 77 9.68 -4.78 -21.02
C MET A 77 10.81 -4.10 -21.77
N TRP A 78 11.80 -3.55 -21.06
CA TRP A 78 13.04 -3.07 -21.67
C TRP A 78 13.78 -4.21 -22.38
N ASP A 79 13.98 -5.35 -21.73
CA ASP A 79 14.73 -6.48 -22.29
C ASP A 79 14.04 -7.06 -23.52
N LYS A 80 12.71 -7.19 -23.47
CA LYS A 80 11.88 -7.60 -24.60
C LYS A 80 11.81 -6.56 -25.72
N ASN A 81 12.14 -5.30 -25.42
CA ASN A 81 12.02 -4.15 -26.33
C ASN A 81 10.66 -4.11 -27.04
N VAL A 82 9.59 -4.16 -26.23
CA VAL A 82 8.21 -4.22 -26.72
C VAL A 82 7.87 -3.05 -27.65
N PRO A 83 6.95 -3.22 -28.61
CA PRO A 83 6.41 -2.08 -29.34
C PRO A 83 5.74 -1.10 -28.37
N TYR A 84 5.96 0.19 -28.56
CA TYR A 84 5.40 1.23 -27.70
C TYR A 84 5.37 2.58 -28.41
N THR A 85 4.20 3.23 -28.41
CA THR A 85 4.00 4.55 -29.03
C THR A 85 2.94 5.36 -28.30
N TYR A 86 3.00 6.69 -28.46
CA TYR A 86 1.95 7.65 -28.09
C TYR A 86 1.05 8.04 -29.26
N ASP A 87 1.37 7.59 -30.47
CA ASP A 87 0.43 7.72 -31.59
C ASP A 87 -0.80 6.87 -31.28
N LEU A 88 -1.95 7.55 -31.18
CA LEU A 88 -3.22 6.95 -30.78
C LEU A 88 -3.85 6.09 -31.87
N ASN A 89 -3.39 6.20 -33.12
CA ASN A 89 -4.02 5.55 -34.26
C ASN A 89 -3.21 4.36 -34.77
N SER A 90 -1.88 4.46 -34.78
CA SER A 90 -1.03 3.39 -35.31
C SER A 90 0.42 3.51 -34.84
N ASN A 91 1.16 2.40 -34.86
CA ASN A 91 2.62 2.42 -34.73
C ASN A 91 3.29 2.20 -36.10
N ALA A 92 3.00 3.08 -37.06
CA ALA A 92 3.50 2.96 -38.44
C ALA A 92 5.03 2.96 -38.54
N LYS A 93 5.72 3.61 -37.59
CA LYS A 93 7.19 3.66 -37.50
C LYS A 93 7.79 2.44 -36.80
N ASN A 94 6.95 1.49 -36.34
CA ASN A 94 7.36 0.33 -35.55
C ASN A 94 8.24 0.72 -34.34
N THR A 95 7.94 1.86 -33.72
CA THR A 95 8.66 2.39 -32.56
C THR A 95 8.62 1.38 -31.43
N LYS A 96 9.80 1.04 -30.89
CA LYS A 96 9.94 0.19 -29.71
C LYS A 96 10.16 1.02 -28.45
N LEU A 97 9.96 0.42 -27.29
CA LEU A 97 10.10 1.06 -25.99
C LEU A 97 11.46 1.78 -25.85
N ARG A 98 12.57 1.13 -26.22
CA ARG A 98 13.90 1.76 -26.14
C ARG A 98 14.04 2.94 -27.10
N ASP A 99 13.39 2.92 -28.25
CA ASP A 99 13.42 4.02 -29.22
C ASP A 99 12.68 5.22 -28.64
N TYR A 100 11.48 4.98 -28.10
CA TYR A 100 10.69 6.00 -27.43
C TYR A 100 11.45 6.60 -26.23
N LEU A 101 12.02 5.77 -25.36
CA LEU A 101 12.78 6.22 -24.19
C LEU A 101 13.98 7.10 -24.57
N ARG A 102 14.69 6.77 -25.66
CA ARG A 102 15.78 7.61 -26.19
C ARG A 102 15.30 9.01 -26.60
N THR A 103 14.08 9.13 -27.14
CA THR A 103 13.50 10.46 -27.45
C THR A 103 13.25 11.31 -26.20
N ARG A 104 13.18 10.67 -25.02
CA ARG A 104 13.01 11.30 -23.71
C ARG A 104 14.34 11.46 -22.95
N GLY A 105 15.47 11.19 -23.61
CA GLY A 105 16.81 11.29 -23.01
C GLY A 105 17.19 10.11 -22.11
N ILE A 106 16.42 9.02 -22.09
CA ILE A 106 16.69 7.82 -21.30
C ILE A 106 17.38 6.81 -22.22
N ASN A 107 18.68 6.61 -22.01
CA ASN A 107 19.53 5.86 -22.95
C ASN A 107 19.92 4.47 -22.44
N THR A 108 19.77 4.22 -21.14
CA THR A 108 20.14 2.96 -20.51
C THR A 108 18.99 2.33 -19.74
N LYS A 109 19.07 1.01 -19.59
CA LYS A 109 18.14 0.25 -18.73
C LYS A 109 18.15 0.77 -17.30
N GLN A 110 19.33 1.07 -16.76
CA GLN A 110 19.48 1.49 -15.37
C GLN A 110 18.82 2.84 -15.11
N GLU A 111 18.93 3.80 -16.04
CA GLU A 111 18.20 5.07 -15.96
C GLU A 111 16.69 4.83 -15.94
N TYR A 112 16.19 4.02 -16.89
CA TYR A 112 14.76 3.76 -17.04
C TYR A 112 14.13 3.09 -15.81
N ILE A 113 14.75 2.02 -15.30
CA ILE A 113 14.15 1.28 -14.18
C ILE A 113 14.24 2.07 -12.86
N ASN A 114 15.24 2.94 -12.69
CA ASN A 114 15.42 3.71 -11.45
C ASN A 114 14.80 5.11 -11.47
N MET A 115 14.16 5.52 -12.56
CA MET A 115 13.61 6.87 -12.64
C MET A 115 12.41 7.10 -11.73
N THR A 116 11.60 6.06 -11.46
CA THR A 116 10.40 6.20 -10.64
C THR A 116 10.79 6.43 -9.17
N LYS A 117 10.25 7.51 -8.62
CA LYS A 117 10.44 7.93 -7.23
C LYS A 117 9.14 7.78 -6.46
N TRP A 118 9.26 7.64 -5.15
CA TRP A 118 8.09 7.69 -4.28
C TRP A 118 7.68 9.14 -4.03
N SER A 119 6.36 9.37 -3.99
CA SER A 119 5.75 10.60 -3.49
C SER A 119 4.88 10.27 -2.28
N THR A 120 5.17 10.93 -1.16
CA THR A 120 4.35 10.81 0.06
C THR A 120 2.94 11.36 -0.14
N ASP A 121 2.76 12.37 -1.01
CA ASP A 121 1.43 12.95 -1.30
C ASP A 121 0.64 12.07 -2.28
N LEU A 122 1.25 11.50 -3.33
CA LEU A 122 0.59 10.49 -4.17
C LEU A 122 0.22 9.25 -3.35
N GLU A 123 1.01 8.87 -2.35
CA GLU A 123 0.64 7.79 -1.42
C GLU A 123 -0.61 8.13 -0.59
N LYS A 124 -0.75 9.37 -0.10
CA LYS A 124 -1.98 9.80 0.59
C LYS A 124 -3.19 9.77 -0.34
N ILE A 125 -3.02 10.18 -1.60
CA ILE A 125 -4.06 10.06 -2.63
C ILE A 125 -4.42 8.58 -2.84
N ALA A 126 -3.43 7.69 -2.97
CA ALA A 126 -3.67 6.26 -3.11
C ALA A 126 -4.47 5.69 -1.93
N ILE A 127 -4.14 6.09 -0.70
CA ILE A 127 -4.87 5.66 0.50
C ILE A 127 -6.31 6.17 0.47
N GLN A 128 -6.51 7.47 0.20
CA GLN A 128 -7.84 8.06 0.04
C GLN A 128 -8.66 7.28 -1.01
N ARG A 129 -8.06 7.05 -2.17
CA ARG A 129 -8.67 6.35 -3.28
C ARG A 129 -9.02 4.91 -2.93
N MET A 130 -8.20 4.19 -2.18
CA MET A 130 -8.55 2.84 -1.75
C MET A 130 -9.75 2.79 -0.80
N TYR A 131 -9.90 3.77 0.09
CA TYR A 131 -11.12 3.88 0.90
C TYR A 131 -12.34 4.18 0.01
N GLU A 132 -12.20 5.09 -0.95
CA GLU A 132 -13.27 5.45 -1.88
C GLU A 132 -13.67 4.27 -2.80
N VAL A 133 -12.71 3.56 -3.37
CA VAL A 133 -12.89 2.36 -4.21
C VAL A 133 -13.60 1.24 -3.44
N SER A 134 -13.36 1.12 -2.13
CA SER A 134 -14.09 0.16 -1.30
C SER A 134 -15.59 0.47 -1.18
N LEU A 135 -16.02 1.71 -1.44
CA LEU A 135 -17.43 2.12 -1.50
C LEU A 135 -18.03 1.96 -2.89
N THR A 136 -17.27 2.29 -3.93
CA THR A 136 -17.76 2.33 -5.32
C THR A 136 -17.59 1.01 -6.07
N GLY A 137 -16.81 0.07 -5.52
CA GLY A 137 -16.22 -1.01 -6.30
C GLY A 137 -15.08 -0.50 -7.19
N LEU A 138 -14.58 -1.36 -8.07
CA LEU A 138 -13.44 -1.09 -8.95
C LEU A 138 -13.77 0.00 -9.99
N SER A 139 -13.71 1.26 -9.57
CA SER A 139 -14.15 2.42 -10.35
C SER A 139 -13.16 3.57 -10.22
N HIS A 140 -12.86 4.20 -11.35
CA HIS A 140 -12.12 5.46 -11.45
C HIS A 140 -12.97 6.68 -11.09
N ASN A 141 -14.25 6.49 -10.77
CA ASN A 141 -15.08 7.54 -10.20
C ASN A 141 -14.95 7.54 -8.68
N ARG A 142 -15.14 8.71 -8.10
CA ARG A 142 -15.30 8.93 -6.67
C ARG A 142 -16.74 8.65 -6.25
N PRO A 143 -17.02 8.45 -4.95
CA PRO A 143 -18.36 8.14 -4.45
C PRO A 143 -19.48 9.13 -4.82
N ASP A 144 -19.17 10.40 -5.15
CA ASP A 144 -20.14 11.37 -5.67
C ASP A 144 -20.30 11.35 -7.19
N GLY A 145 -19.69 10.38 -7.88
CA GLY A 145 -19.68 10.23 -9.32
C GLY A 145 -18.63 11.09 -10.04
N SER A 146 -17.92 11.98 -9.34
CA SER A 146 -16.84 12.77 -9.95
C SER A 146 -15.65 11.89 -10.34
N ASP A 147 -14.82 12.36 -11.27
CA ASP A 147 -13.63 11.61 -11.71
C ASP A 147 -12.53 11.56 -10.61
N CYS A 148 -11.73 10.48 -10.58
CA CYS A 148 -10.61 10.31 -9.64
C CYS A 148 -9.63 11.48 -9.65
N SER A 149 -9.45 12.18 -10.79
CA SER A 149 -8.58 13.35 -10.92
C SER A 149 -9.01 14.56 -10.09
N THR A 150 -10.24 14.56 -9.56
CA THR A 150 -10.72 15.57 -8.59
C THR A 150 -10.22 15.32 -7.17
N THR A 151 -9.51 14.21 -6.94
CA THR A 151 -8.83 13.88 -5.68
C THR A 151 -7.57 14.74 -5.56
N VAL A 152 -7.74 15.95 -5.06
CA VAL A 152 -6.66 16.94 -4.90
C VAL A 152 -6.38 17.17 -3.42
N LEU A 153 -5.13 17.03 -3.02
CA LEU A 153 -4.68 17.34 -1.67
C LEU A 153 -4.70 18.86 -1.42
N PRO A 154 -4.79 19.31 -0.14
CA PRO A 154 -4.63 20.73 0.19
C PRO A 154 -3.31 21.35 -0.27
N SER A 155 -2.26 20.53 -0.48
CA SER A 155 -0.99 20.97 -1.06
C SER A 155 -1.08 21.33 -2.54
N GLY A 156 -2.20 21.01 -3.21
CA GLY A 156 -2.40 21.16 -4.66
C GLY A 156 -1.94 19.95 -5.47
N VAL A 157 -1.33 18.94 -4.82
CA VAL A 157 -0.92 17.70 -5.49
C VAL A 157 -2.16 16.91 -5.92
N LYS A 158 -2.09 16.36 -7.13
CA LYS A 158 -3.08 15.46 -7.71
C LYS A 158 -2.37 14.35 -8.48
N MET A 159 -3.09 13.26 -8.72
CA MET A 159 -2.65 12.18 -9.60
C MET A 159 -2.90 12.52 -11.08
N TYR A 160 -2.19 11.83 -11.97
CA TYR A 160 -2.34 11.90 -13.43
C TYR A 160 -2.52 10.53 -14.08
N GLY A 161 -2.31 9.44 -13.33
CA GLY A 161 -2.68 8.08 -13.73
C GLY A 161 -3.07 7.25 -12.52
N GLU A 162 -4.24 6.62 -12.55
CA GLU A 162 -4.69 5.63 -11.56
C GLU A 162 -4.56 4.25 -12.19
N ILE A 163 -4.09 3.28 -11.41
CA ILE A 163 -4.25 1.88 -11.76
C ILE A 163 -4.87 1.17 -10.57
N LEU A 164 -5.99 0.47 -10.81
CA LEU A 164 -6.78 -0.22 -9.80
C LEU A 164 -6.81 -1.72 -10.06
N ALA A 165 -6.85 -2.52 -9.00
CA ALA A 165 -7.27 -3.92 -9.10
C ALA A 165 -7.92 -4.43 -7.82
N ASN A 166 -8.70 -5.49 -7.96
CA ASN A 166 -9.24 -6.26 -6.85
C ASN A 166 -9.01 -7.76 -7.04
N ASN A 167 -8.99 -8.48 -5.92
CA ASN A 167 -8.83 -9.92 -5.90
C ASN A 167 -9.36 -10.52 -4.58
N SER A 168 -9.85 -11.76 -4.62
CA SER A 168 -10.20 -12.52 -3.42
C SER A 168 -8.98 -12.88 -2.57
N ASP A 169 -7.83 -13.07 -3.22
CA ASP A 169 -6.57 -13.37 -2.56
C ASP A 169 -5.82 -12.08 -2.18
N PRO A 170 -5.15 -12.02 -1.02
CA PRO A 170 -4.40 -10.84 -0.59
C PRO A 170 -3.37 -10.37 -1.63
N TYR A 171 -3.16 -9.05 -1.70
CA TYR A 171 -2.15 -8.43 -2.54
C TYR A 171 -0.81 -8.26 -1.82
N THR A 172 0.24 -8.45 -2.61
CA THR A 172 1.55 -7.83 -2.45
C THR A 172 1.77 -6.89 -3.63
N PRO A 173 2.70 -5.91 -3.55
CA PRO A 173 2.99 -5.06 -4.71
C PRO A 173 3.38 -5.86 -5.97
N SER A 174 4.24 -6.87 -5.84
CA SER A 174 4.63 -7.73 -6.97
C SER A 174 3.42 -8.44 -7.60
N LYS A 175 2.49 -8.97 -6.79
CA LYS A 175 1.26 -9.58 -7.29
C LYS A 175 0.37 -8.56 -8.03
N ALA A 176 0.25 -7.34 -7.52
CA ALA A 176 -0.55 -6.29 -8.15
C ALA A 176 0.00 -5.94 -9.54
N PHE A 177 1.30 -5.61 -9.63
CA PHE A 177 1.97 -5.32 -10.89
C PHE A 177 1.93 -6.50 -11.87
N ASN A 178 2.13 -7.72 -11.38
CA ASN A 178 2.00 -8.91 -12.22
C ASN A 178 0.57 -9.11 -12.73
N GLN A 179 -0.46 -8.89 -11.90
CA GLN A 179 -1.86 -8.99 -12.32
C GLN A 179 -2.18 -7.95 -13.40
N TRP A 180 -1.72 -6.70 -13.27
CA TRP A 180 -1.96 -5.66 -14.28
C TRP A 180 -1.32 -6.00 -15.63
N VAL A 181 -0.12 -6.57 -15.63
CA VAL A 181 0.64 -6.79 -16.87
C VAL A 181 0.36 -8.14 -17.50
N HIS A 182 0.36 -9.20 -16.68
CA HIS A 182 0.37 -10.60 -17.11
C HIS A 182 -0.92 -11.34 -16.76
N GLY A 183 -1.78 -10.76 -15.93
CA GLY A 183 -3.07 -11.35 -15.55
C GLY A 183 -3.97 -11.57 -16.76
N LYS A 184 -4.44 -12.80 -16.96
CA LYS A 184 -5.38 -13.13 -18.04
C LYS A 184 -6.78 -12.60 -17.69
N ARG A 185 -7.39 -11.84 -18.61
CA ARG A 185 -8.69 -11.20 -18.38
C ARG A 185 -9.75 -11.78 -19.32
N LYS A 186 -10.81 -12.36 -18.74
CA LYS A 186 -11.90 -13.00 -19.51
C LYS A 186 -12.56 -12.04 -20.50
N ASN A 187 -12.77 -10.79 -20.09
CA ASN A 187 -13.39 -9.76 -20.93
C ASN A 187 -12.51 -9.33 -22.13
N PHE A 188 -11.24 -9.77 -22.16
CA PHE A 188 -10.30 -9.55 -23.26
C PHE A 188 -9.90 -10.87 -23.93
N GLY A 189 -10.83 -11.83 -24.02
CA GLY A 189 -10.59 -13.12 -24.68
C GLY A 189 -9.52 -13.98 -24.00
N GLY A 190 -9.30 -13.78 -22.68
CA GLY A 190 -8.27 -14.50 -21.94
C GLY A 190 -6.84 -13.99 -22.19
N LYS A 191 -6.69 -12.78 -22.74
CA LYS A 191 -5.39 -12.13 -22.97
C LYS A 191 -4.97 -11.28 -21.77
N SER A 192 -3.66 -11.11 -21.59
CA SER A 192 -3.05 -10.14 -20.68
C SER A 192 -2.82 -8.79 -21.36
N GLU A 193 -2.52 -7.75 -20.58
CA GLU A 193 -2.17 -6.44 -21.15
C GLU A 193 -0.88 -6.48 -21.95
N TYR A 194 0.09 -7.30 -21.56
CA TYR A 194 1.28 -7.56 -22.36
C TYR A 194 0.92 -8.11 -23.75
N GLU A 195 0.05 -9.11 -23.84
CA GLU A 195 -0.38 -9.66 -25.13
C GLU A 195 -1.16 -8.64 -25.96
N LEU A 196 -2.02 -7.84 -25.32
CA LEU A 196 -2.79 -6.79 -25.98
C LEU A 196 -1.90 -5.63 -26.45
N LEU A 197 -0.80 -5.33 -25.76
CA LEU A 197 0.22 -4.39 -26.22
C LEU A 197 0.91 -4.91 -27.49
N LEU A 198 1.22 -6.21 -27.55
CA LEU A 198 1.81 -6.80 -28.75
C LEU A 198 0.83 -6.79 -29.93
N GLU A 199 -0.43 -7.17 -29.68
CA GLU A 199 -1.50 -7.22 -30.69
C GLU A 199 -1.82 -5.84 -31.28
N SER A 200 -1.82 -4.81 -30.44
CA SER A 200 -2.00 -3.40 -30.86
C SER A 200 -0.73 -2.78 -31.44
N ASN A 201 0.36 -3.55 -31.60
CA ASN A 201 1.67 -3.05 -32.00
C ASN A 201 2.12 -1.82 -31.18
N GLY A 202 1.88 -1.82 -29.87
CA GLY A 202 2.32 -0.78 -28.95
C GLY A 202 1.43 0.44 -28.83
N VAL A 203 0.28 0.47 -29.53
CA VAL A 203 -0.71 1.55 -29.43
C VAL A 203 -1.51 1.39 -28.14
N TYR A 204 -1.78 2.51 -27.46
CA TYR A 204 -2.65 2.53 -26.29
C TYR A 204 -4.05 2.00 -26.62
N THR A 205 -4.58 1.14 -25.77
CA THR A 205 -5.98 0.71 -25.79
C THR A 205 -6.47 0.57 -24.35
N ASP A 206 -7.78 0.57 -24.12
CA ASP A 206 -8.36 0.23 -22.81
C ASP A 206 -7.89 -1.16 -22.33
N GLY A 207 -7.56 -2.03 -23.27
CA GLY A 207 -6.99 -3.35 -23.00
C GLY A 207 -5.53 -3.36 -22.58
N ASN A 208 -4.76 -2.29 -22.70
CA ASN A 208 -3.36 -2.26 -22.26
C ASN A 208 -3.02 -1.00 -21.44
N ALA A 209 -4.05 -0.30 -20.96
CA ALA A 209 -3.91 1.00 -20.32
C ALA A 209 -2.99 0.99 -19.09
N HIS A 210 -3.08 -0.04 -18.24
CA HIS A 210 -2.23 -0.12 -17.05
C HIS A 210 -0.77 -0.34 -17.44
N LEU A 211 -0.50 -1.27 -18.36
CA LEU A 211 0.86 -1.48 -18.85
C LEU A 211 1.40 -0.22 -19.54
N HIS A 212 0.58 0.51 -20.29
CA HIS A 212 1.01 1.75 -20.96
C HIS A 212 1.42 2.82 -19.94
N ILE A 213 0.65 3.02 -18.87
CA ILE A 213 0.98 3.91 -17.74
C ILE A 213 2.25 3.43 -17.03
N ILE A 214 2.41 2.12 -16.78
CA ILE A 214 3.60 1.58 -16.12
C ILE A 214 4.87 1.85 -16.93
N LEU A 215 4.79 1.80 -18.27
CA LEU A 215 5.92 2.05 -19.16
C LEU A 215 6.21 3.52 -19.42
N ASP A 216 5.28 4.41 -19.07
CA ASP A 216 5.39 5.83 -19.28
C ASP A 216 6.55 6.45 -18.45
N PRO A 217 7.57 7.05 -19.09
CA PRO A 217 8.63 7.79 -18.39
C PRO A 217 8.19 9.19 -17.92
N GLU A 218 7.06 9.72 -18.39
CA GLU A 218 6.58 11.07 -18.04
C GLU A 218 6.07 11.14 -16.60
N TYR A 219 5.45 10.07 -16.10
CA TYR A 219 5.05 9.96 -14.70
C TYR A 219 6.15 9.29 -13.87
N ASP A 220 7.11 10.11 -13.42
CA ASP A 220 8.29 9.64 -12.68
C ASP A 220 8.08 9.57 -11.15
N HIS A 221 6.88 9.90 -10.64
CA HIS A 221 6.53 9.75 -9.23
C HIS A 221 5.33 8.83 -9.05
N MET A 222 5.35 8.04 -7.96
CA MET A 222 4.26 7.14 -7.62
C MET A 222 3.96 7.10 -6.12
N GLY A 223 2.74 6.71 -5.78
CA GLY A 223 2.34 6.26 -4.45
C GLY A 223 1.37 5.08 -4.56
N LEU A 224 1.41 4.13 -3.62
CA LEU A 224 0.61 2.90 -3.69
C LEU A 224 -0.02 2.58 -2.34
N CYS A 225 -1.27 2.10 -2.38
CA CYS A 225 -1.99 1.57 -1.23
C CYS A 225 -2.58 0.20 -1.55
N ILE A 226 -2.48 -0.72 -0.57
CA ILE A 226 -3.12 -2.03 -0.61
C ILE A 226 -4.03 -2.14 0.61
N LEU A 227 -5.29 -2.50 0.37
CA LEU A 227 -6.24 -2.89 1.41
C LEU A 227 -6.49 -4.39 1.31
N ASN A 228 -5.81 -5.15 2.17
CA ASN A 228 -6.12 -6.56 2.36
C ASN A 228 -7.18 -6.70 3.44
N THR A 229 -8.33 -7.28 3.10
CA THR A 229 -9.49 -7.42 3.98
C THR A 229 -9.89 -8.89 4.10
N SER A 230 -10.84 -9.22 4.98
CA SER A 230 -11.41 -10.58 5.04
C SER A 230 -12.29 -10.91 3.84
N GLY A 231 -12.69 -9.92 3.04
CA GLY A 231 -13.48 -10.07 1.84
C GLY A 231 -12.66 -9.77 0.58
N MET A 232 -13.08 -8.75 -0.17
CA MET A 232 -12.38 -8.30 -1.36
C MET A 232 -11.14 -7.50 -0.98
N ASN A 233 -10.01 -7.82 -1.59
CA ASN A 233 -8.78 -7.04 -1.46
C ASN A 233 -8.69 -6.04 -2.60
N TYR A 234 -8.19 -4.85 -2.30
CA TYR A 234 -8.02 -3.76 -3.26
C TYR A 234 -6.57 -3.30 -3.28
N VAL A 235 -6.11 -2.88 -4.47
CA VAL A 235 -4.82 -2.23 -4.65
C VAL A 235 -4.97 -1.09 -5.64
N GLY A 236 -4.32 0.02 -5.32
CA GLY A 236 -4.28 1.22 -6.14
C GLY A 236 -2.89 1.82 -6.15
N VAL A 237 -2.49 2.28 -7.32
CA VAL A 237 -1.28 3.08 -7.48
C VAL A 237 -1.63 4.36 -8.23
N GLU A 238 -1.11 5.46 -7.72
CA GLU A 238 -1.22 6.79 -8.29
C GLU A 238 0.11 7.17 -8.89
N PHE A 239 0.08 7.67 -10.12
CA PHE A 239 1.23 8.19 -10.83
C PHE A 239 1.09 9.70 -11.04
N GLY A 240 2.21 10.40 -11.06
CA GLY A 240 2.23 11.84 -11.28
C GLY A 240 3.64 12.41 -11.46
N TYR A 241 3.71 13.73 -11.36
CA TYR A 241 4.91 14.53 -11.53
C TYR A 241 5.62 14.80 -10.19
N PRO A 242 6.86 15.35 -10.21
CA PRO A 242 7.56 15.73 -8.99
C PRO A 242 6.75 16.70 -8.12
N ASP A 243 6.71 16.42 -6.82
CA ASP A 243 6.07 17.27 -5.82
C ASP A 243 6.97 17.50 -4.59
N LYS A 244 6.48 18.30 -3.64
CA LYS A 244 7.26 18.73 -2.46
C LYS A 244 7.12 17.80 -1.25
N SER A 245 6.35 16.72 -1.35
CA SER A 245 5.99 15.84 -0.22
C SER A 245 7.13 14.93 0.25
N GLY A 246 8.20 14.84 -0.54
CA GLY A 246 9.37 14.02 -0.25
C GLY A 246 9.21 12.58 -0.72
N ASN A 247 10.10 11.70 -0.26
CA ASN A 247 10.26 10.33 -0.76
C ASN A 247 10.05 9.25 0.31
N LYS A 248 9.51 9.62 1.47
CA LYS A 248 9.27 8.69 2.60
C LYS A 248 7.88 8.09 2.50
N ALA A 249 7.72 6.87 2.98
CA ALA A 249 6.38 6.32 3.20
C ALA A 249 5.67 7.15 4.28
N THR A 250 4.34 7.23 4.22
CA THR A 250 3.52 7.93 5.23
C THR A 250 3.69 7.36 6.64
N GLY A 251 4.11 6.09 6.77
CA GLY A 251 4.28 5.40 8.05
C GLY A 251 2.97 4.98 8.69
N LEU A 252 1.84 5.06 7.97
CA LEU A 252 0.52 4.66 8.44
C LEU A 252 0.43 3.13 8.48
N VAL A 253 0.74 2.57 9.65
CA VAL A 253 0.66 1.14 9.92
C VAL A 253 -0.34 0.87 11.05
N GLY A 254 -1.31 -0.03 10.83
CA GLY A 254 -2.37 -0.36 11.77
C GLY A 254 -3.75 0.14 11.35
N GLU A 255 -4.71 0.14 12.28
CA GLU A 255 -6.12 0.46 12.00
C GLU A 255 -6.39 1.97 11.96
N TYR A 256 -6.90 2.45 10.83
CA TYR A 256 -7.28 3.84 10.61
C TYR A 256 -8.73 3.94 10.15
N THR A 257 -9.41 5.03 10.54
CA THR A 257 -10.79 5.30 10.14
C THR A 257 -10.91 6.60 9.37
N MET A 258 -11.54 6.54 8.21
CA MET A 258 -11.87 7.71 7.41
C MET A 258 -13.38 7.99 7.48
N TYR A 259 -13.72 9.27 7.59
CA TYR A 259 -15.08 9.77 7.62
C TYR A 259 -15.33 10.53 6.32
N PHE A 260 -16.39 10.15 5.61
CA PHE A 260 -16.80 10.75 4.35
C PHE A 260 -18.10 11.54 4.51
N GLY A 261 -18.32 12.50 3.61
CA GLY A 261 -19.54 13.29 3.55
C GLY A 261 -19.53 14.52 4.46
N LYS A 262 -20.56 15.35 4.34
CA LYS A 262 -20.83 16.40 5.33
C LYS A 262 -21.31 15.73 6.60
N ALA A 263 -20.48 15.75 7.64
CA ALA A 263 -20.98 15.60 8.99
C ALA A 263 -22.13 16.62 9.17
N LYS A 264 -23.39 16.18 9.03
CA LYS A 264 -24.44 16.70 9.92
C LYS A 264 -23.79 16.52 11.27
N ALA A 265 -23.68 17.59 12.06
CA ALA A 265 -23.12 17.56 13.39
C ALA A 265 -23.82 16.46 14.22
N GLN A 266 -23.39 15.21 14.05
CA GLN A 266 -23.57 14.17 15.00
C GLN A 266 -22.68 14.66 16.11
N LYS A 267 -23.32 15.24 17.13
CA LYS A 267 -22.73 15.29 18.47
C LYS A 267 -21.96 14.00 18.62
N GLU A 268 -20.66 14.12 18.86
CA GLU A 268 -19.84 12.99 19.25
C GLU A 268 -20.55 12.30 20.43
N THR A 269 -21.34 11.27 20.16
CA THR A 269 -21.65 10.24 21.12
C THR A 269 -20.57 9.18 20.99
N SER A 270 -19.31 9.61 20.97
CA SER A 270 -18.29 8.79 21.58
C SER A 270 -18.64 8.76 23.06
N PRO A 271 -18.79 7.58 23.70
CA PRO A 271 -18.80 7.56 25.15
C PRO A 271 -17.55 8.33 25.59
N LYS A 272 -17.73 9.31 26.49
CA LYS A 272 -16.62 10.01 27.14
C LYS A 272 -15.89 9.01 28.03
N VAL A 273 -15.18 8.08 27.41
CA VAL A 273 -14.16 7.27 28.07
C VAL A 273 -13.10 8.28 28.46
N ASN A 274 -12.98 8.53 29.77
CA ASN A 274 -12.07 9.54 30.27
C ASN A 274 -10.63 9.16 29.89
N ASP A 275 -9.73 10.15 29.81
CA ASP A 275 -8.35 9.92 29.38
C ASP A 275 -7.60 8.87 30.22
N LYS A 276 -8.07 8.61 31.45
CA LYS A 276 -7.56 7.60 32.35
C LYS A 276 -7.95 6.18 31.90
N GLU A 277 -9.21 5.95 31.55
CA GLU A 277 -9.69 4.68 31.01
C GLU A 277 -9.05 4.37 29.65
N ARG A 278 -8.84 5.38 28.80
CA ARG A 278 -8.10 5.23 27.54
C ARG A 278 -6.63 4.85 27.77
N LEU A 279 -5.99 5.45 28.77
CA LEU A 279 -4.61 5.13 29.14
C LEU A 279 -4.49 3.72 29.72
N GLU A 280 -5.40 3.32 30.59
CA GLU A 280 -5.39 1.97 31.19
C GLU A 280 -5.69 0.88 30.15
N ALA A 281 -6.63 1.11 29.24
CA ALA A 281 -6.85 0.22 28.10
C ALA A 281 -5.60 0.10 27.21
N ALA A 282 -4.89 1.21 26.96
CA ALA A 282 -3.64 1.19 26.19
C ALA A 282 -2.51 0.47 26.93
N LYS A 283 -2.40 0.62 28.27
CA LYS A 283 -1.43 -0.10 29.10
C LYS A 283 -1.71 -1.60 29.13
N ALA A 284 -2.97 -2.01 29.28
CA ALA A 284 -3.37 -3.42 29.24
C ALA A 284 -3.00 -4.08 27.90
N LYS A 285 -3.25 -3.40 26.79
CA LYS A 285 -2.89 -3.88 25.45
C LYS A 285 -1.39 -3.91 25.19
N LEU A 286 -0.64 -2.92 25.70
CA LEU A 286 0.83 -2.94 25.63
C LEU A 286 1.41 -4.13 26.40
N ARG A 287 0.81 -4.50 27.55
CA ARG A 287 1.19 -5.72 28.30
C ARG A 287 0.88 -6.99 27.51
N GLU A 288 -0.33 -7.11 26.97
CA GLU A 288 -0.72 -8.25 26.14
C GLU A 288 0.19 -8.42 24.92
N ALA A 289 0.50 -7.32 24.22
CA ALA A 289 1.42 -7.34 23.09
C ALA A 289 2.85 -7.73 23.48
N ILE A 290 3.34 -7.29 24.65
CA ILE A 290 4.63 -7.74 25.20
C ILE A 290 4.60 -9.25 25.46
N ASP A 291 3.55 -9.75 26.10
CA ASP A 291 3.44 -11.16 26.47
C ASP A 291 3.35 -12.07 25.23
N ASN A 292 2.59 -11.66 24.21
CA ASN A 292 2.51 -12.37 22.94
C ASN A 292 3.86 -12.39 22.22
N ASN A 293 4.55 -11.25 22.12
CA ASN A 293 5.89 -11.20 21.52
C ASN A 293 6.90 -12.08 22.27
N LYS A 294 6.82 -12.14 23.61
CA LYS A 294 7.65 -13.05 24.40
C LYS A 294 7.38 -14.51 24.05
N SER A 295 6.11 -14.90 23.91
CA SER A 295 5.73 -16.25 23.50
C SER A 295 6.27 -16.59 22.11
N GLU A 296 6.16 -15.67 21.15
CA GLU A 296 6.64 -15.90 19.78
C GLU A 296 8.16 -15.97 19.69
N VAL A 297 8.88 -15.10 20.41
CA VAL A 297 10.33 -15.18 20.54
C VAL A 297 10.72 -16.53 21.14
N ALA A 298 10.01 -17.01 22.16
CA ALA A 298 10.25 -18.32 22.74
C ALA A 298 10.00 -19.45 21.73
N SER A 299 8.92 -19.41 20.95
CA SER A 299 8.65 -20.38 19.89
C SER A 299 9.70 -20.36 18.78
N ALA A 300 10.14 -19.17 18.36
CA ALA A 300 11.18 -19.01 17.33
C ALA A 300 12.53 -19.56 17.81
N LYS A 301 12.92 -19.28 19.06
CA LYS A 301 14.12 -19.85 19.70
C LYS A 301 14.01 -21.38 19.81
N PHE A 302 12.85 -21.89 20.23
CA PHE A 302 12.59 -23.33 20.29
C PHE A 302 12.80 -24.01 18.94
N LEU A 303 12.33 -23.41 17.84
CA LEU A 303 12.53 -23.95 16.48
C LEU A 303 13.99 -23.91 16.04
N LEU A 304 14.73 -22.85 16.36
CA LEU A 304 16.17 -22.76 16.08
C LEU A 304 16.97 -23.84 16.83
N GLU A 305 16.58 -24.13 18.08
CA GLU A 305 17.25 -25.12 18.93
C GLU A 305 16.87 -26.56 18.56
N ASN A 306 15.58 -26.83 18.35
CA ASN A 306 15.05 -28.20 18.27
C ASN A 306 14.75 -28.65 16.83
N ALA A 307 14.67 -27.74 15.87
CA ALA A 307 14.41 -28.05 14.45
C ALA A 307 15.36 -27.31 13.47
N PRO A 308 16.68 -27.25 13.71
CA PRO A 308 17.61 -26.40 12.95
C PRO A 308 17.69 -26.74 11.46
N LYS A 309 17.51 -28.01 11.08
CA LYS A 309 17.50 -28.44 9.68
C LYS A 309 16.26 -27.94 8.93
N THR A 310 15.12 -27.87 9.62
CA THR A 310 13.83 -27.40 9.06
C THR A 310 13.87 -25.90 8.77
N VAL A 311 14.51 -25.12 9.65
CA VAL A 311 14.58 -23.66 9.54
C VAL A 311 15.86 -23.14 8.86
N ALA A 312 16.74 -24.03 8.38
CA ALA A 312 18.05 -23.65 7.83
C ALA A 312 17.99 -22.59 6.71
N LYS A 313 16.97 -22.67 5.82
CA LYS A 313 16.78 -21.73 4.71
C LYS A 313 16.33 -20.33 5.14
N VAL A 314 15.84 -20.19 6.37
CA VAL A 314 15.28 -18.95 6.90
C VAL A 314 15.94 -18.53 8.21
N LYS A 315 17.05 -19.17 8.60
CA LYS A 315 17.71 -18.99 9.89
C LYS A 315 18.06 -17.51 10.15
N ASP A 316 18.80 -16.89 9.23
CA ASP A 316 19.23 -15.48 9.38
C ASP A 316 18.04 -14.52 9.45
N LYS A 317 16.94 -14.84 8.75
CA LYS A 317 15.70 -14.07 8.81
C LYS A 317 15.02 -14.24 10.18
N LEU A 318 14.97 -15.46 10.69
CA LEU A 318 14.38 -15.79 11.98
C LEU A 318 15.15 -15.14 13.14
N GLU A 319 16.48 -15.15 13.10
CA GLU A 319 17.34 -14.49 14.08
C GLU A 319 17.16 -12.96 14.07
N ASN A 320 17.05 -12.35 12.89
CA ASN A 320 16.78 -10.92 12.78
C ASN A 320 15.38 -10.55 13.31
N LEU A 321 14.37 -11.41 13.10
CA LEU A 321 13.03 -11.21 13.64
C LEU A 321 13.02 -11.30 15.16
N ILE A 322 13.73 -12.27 15.75
CA ILE A 322 13.90 -12.40 17.21
C ILE A 322 14.53 -11.12 17.77
N LYS A 323 15.65 -10.67 17.19
CA LYS A 323 16.36 -9.47 17.63
C LYS A 323 15.48 -8.22 17.60
N ASN A 324 14.69 -8.06 16.54
CA ASN A 324 13.79 -6.93 16.39
C ASN A 324 12.63 -6.99 17.41
N ALA A 325 12.06 -8.18 17.63
CA ALA A 325 11.00 -8.39 18.61
C ALA A 325 11.50 -8.11 20.05
N GLU A 326 12.70 -8.59 20.41
CA GLU A 326 13.32 -8.33 21.71
C GLU A 326 13.55 -6.83 21.94
N ALA A 327 14.04 -6.10 20.93
CA ALA A 327 14.22 -4.65 21.02
C ALA A 327 12.88 -3.91 21.21
N ILE A 328 11.81 -4.38 20.56
CA ILE A 328 10.45 -3.81 20.73
C ILE A 328 9.89 -4.13 22.12
N ILE A 329 10.08 -5.35 22.62
CA ILE A 329 9.70 -5.76 23.99
C ILE A 329 10.39 -4.84 25.01
N GLU A 330 11.71 -4.67 24.93
CA GLU A 330 12.47 -3.85 25.87
C GLU A 330 11.97 -2.39 25.89
N LYS A 331 11.76 -1.81 24.71
CA LYS A 331 11.26 -0.44 24.57
C LYS A 331 9.85 -0.28 25.15
N SER A 332 9.02 -1.31 24.96
CA SER A 332 7.62 -1.37 25.43
C SER A 332 7.54 -1.51 26.95
N GLU A 333 8.36 -2.37 27.54
CA GLU A 333 8.46 -2.54 29.00
C GLU A 333 8.99 -1.28 29.70
N LYS A 334 10.01 -0.63 29.12
CA LYS A 334 10.52 0.64 29.62
C LYS A 334 9.46 1.74 29.57
N ALA A 335 8.63 1.75 28.53
CA ALA A 335 7.52 2.67 28.43
C ALA A 335 6.44 2.40 29.50
N LEU A 336 6.07 1.14 29.75
CA LEU A 336 5.14 0.80 30.83
C LEU A 336 5.63 1.23 32.22
N LYS A 337 6.94 1.13 32.48
CA LYS A 337 7.54 1.52 33.77
C LYS A 337 7.60 3.03 34.00
N SER A 338 7.47 3.84 32.95
CA SER A 338 7.67 5.30 33.00
C SER A 338 6.36 6.12 33.02
N ILE A 339 5.20 5.46 33.18
CA ILE A 339 3.85 6.03 32.98
C ILE A 339 2.87 5.47 33.99
#